data_AF-A0A8T3QZE7-F1
#
_entry.id   AF-A0A8T3QZE7-F1
#
_cell.length_a   1.000
_cell.length_b   1.000
_cell.length_c   1.000
_cell.angle_alpha   90.00
_cell.angle_beta   90.00
_cell.angle_gamma   90.00
#
_symmetry.space_group_name_H-M   'P 1'
#
loop_
_entity.id
_entity.type
_entity.pdbx_description
1 polymer ?
#
loop_
_entity_poly.entity_id
_entity_poly.type
_entity_poly.pdbx_seq_one_letter_code
_entity_poly.pdbx_strand_id
1 'polypeptide(L)'
;MTSEEFILISPFVAGILTAVAILAADLVRPGRTAVAVSVALIGLAITAILALAVGNGSAFGGTYKVDDLTRFLDVLFVAVIALTILFGPDYLVPRGLPVAEFATILVFAMTGAMLLSAAGDLLVLFLALELMVLPGYMLAGFHKTDTYSTEGAIKYFLLGSFSSAIFLFGLAFIWGLTGTTQIDAVAAALAEVVAGTAPLSPGLAIGLAFLTTGVAFKIAAVPFHYWTPDAYQGSPTPITGYLSVGPKIAAFALILRLFVEALAPLAEFWLPVVIVLAALTMTLGNLVALTQDNVKRMLAYSSIAHTGYMLVGLAAYAGGQISGLEGLLY
;
A
#
# COMPACT_ATOMS: atom_id res chain seq x y z
N MET A 1 23.30 4.34 -15.08
CA MET A 1 22.24 5.29 -14.76
C MET A 1 22.35 6.46 -15.71
N THR A 2 21.41 6.58 -16.65
CA THR A 2 21.35 7.70 -17.61
C THR A 2 20.71 8.93 -16.95
N SER A 3 20.82 10.10 -17.59
CA SER A 3 20.14 11.31 -17.12
C SER A 3 18.62 11.17 -17.11
N GLU A 4 18.06 10.41 -18.06
CA GLU A 4 16.62 10.13 -18.14
C GLU A 4 16.16 9.23 -16.99
N GLU A 5 16.91 8.18 -16.66
CA GLU A 5 16.61 7.32 -15.51
C GLU A 5 16.60 8.12 -14.20
N PHE A 6 17.51 9.09 -14.05
CA PHE A 6 17.53 9.97 -12.87
C PHE A 6 16.30 10.89 -12.80
N ILE A 7 15.85 11.42 -13.94
CA ILE A 7 14.63 12.25 -13.99
C ILE A 7 13.42 11.41 -13.59
N LEU A 8 13.29 10.17 -14.09
CA LEU A 8 12.17 9.28 -13.78
C LEU A 8 12.03 8.98 -12.28
N ILE A 9 13.14 8.77 -11.57
CA ILE A 9 13.12 8.50 -10.11
C ILE A 9 13.14 9.75 -9.23
N SER A 10 13.25 10.94 -9.82
CA SER A 10 13.38 12.19 -9.07
C SER A 10 12.29 12.44 -8.01
N PRO A 11 11.00 12.07 -8.22
CA PRO A 11 9.97 12.26 -7.19
C PRO A 11 10.21 11.37 -5.97
N PHE A 12 10.55 10.09 -6.20
CA PHE A 12 10.89 9.14 -5.14
C PHE A 12 12.11 9.61 -4.33
N VAL A 13 13.17 10.05 -5.01
CA VAL A 13 14.38 10.60 -4.36
C VAL A 13 14.06 11.86 -3.57
N ALA A 14 13.22 12.76 -4.09
CA ALA A 14 12.80 13.96 -3.37
C ALA A 14 12.03 13.64 -2.08
N GLY A 15 11.20 12.59 -2.08
CA GLY A 15 10.54 12.10 -0.88
C GLY A 15 11.54 11.65 0.20
N ILE A 16 12.57 10.88 -0.18
CA ILE A 16 13.63 10.45 0.75
C ILE A 16 14.38 11.67 1.30
N LEU A 17 14.78 12.59 0.43
CA LEU A 17 15.48 13.81 0.84
C LEU A 17 14.62 14.67 1.78
N THR A 18 13.31 14.69 1.57
CA THR A 18 12.36 15.38 2.47
C THR A 18 12.36 14.74 3.86
N ALA A 19 12.30 13.42 3.97
CA ALA A 19 12.39 12.73 5.26
C ALA A 19 13.70 13.04 5.99
N VAL A 20 14.83 13.02 5.28
CA VAL A 20 16.14 13.38 5.82
C VAL A 20 16.19 14.85 6.25
N ALA A 21 15.62 15.76 5.45
CA ALA A 21 15.57 17.19 5.76
C ALA A 21 14.75 17.49 7.01
N ILE A 22 13.64 16.77 7.24
CA ILE A 22 12.83 16.91 8.47
C ILE A 22 13.69 16.52 9.69
N LEU A 23 14.38 15.37 9.64
CA LEU A 23 15.26 14.94 10.73
C LEU A 23 16.42 15.90 10.96
N ALA A 24 17.05 16.38 9.90
CA ALA A 24 18.14 17.36 10.00
C ALA A 24 17.65 18.68 10.61
N ALA A 25 16.45 19.14 10.22
CA ALA A 25 15.86 20.36 10.77
C ALA A 25 15.53 20.21 12.26
N ASP A 26 15.01 19.05 12.68
CA ASP A 26 14.75 18.75 14.09
C ASP A 26 16.04 18.61 14.90
N LEU A 27 17.10 18.02 14.34
CA LEU A 27 18.42 17.96 14.99
C LEU A 27 19.00 19.35 15.26
N VAL A 28 18.86 20.28 14.30
CA VAL A 28 19.37 21.66 14.43
C VAL A 28 18.46 22.53 15.31
N ARG A 29 17.14 22.29 15.28
CA ARG A 29 16.14 23.06 16.04
C ARG A 29 15.13 22.13 16.74
N PRO A 30 15.53 21.41 17.79
CA PRO A 30 14.70 20.39 18.42
C PRO A 30 13.38 20.93 18.94
N GLY A 31 12.30 20.18 18.73
CA GLY A 31 10.97 20.48 19.29
C GLY A 31 10.25 21.65 18.64
N ARG A 32 10.78 22.21 17.54
CA ARG A 32 10.09 23.28 16.78
C ARG A 32 9.13 22.70 15.75
N THR A 33 7.91 22.40 16.21
CA THR A 33 6.80 21.89 15.39
C THR A 33 6.61 22.64 14.07
N ALA A 34 6.59 23.98 14.10
CA ALA A 34 6.40 24.79 12.90
C ALA A 34 7.52 24.60 11.86
N VAL A 35 8.77 24.37 12.31
CA VAL A 35 9.90 24.10 11.40
C VAL A 35 9.73 22.72 10.76
N ALA A 36 9.45 21.68 11.54
CA ALA A 36 9.26 20.33 11.03
C ALA A 36 8.12 20.26 10.00
N VAL A 37 6.96 20.86 10.32
CA VAL A 37 5.80 20.91 9.42
C VAL A 37 6.11 21.70 8.16
N SER A 38 6.77 22.87 8.26
CA SER A 38 7.11 23.69 7.08
C SER A 38 8.07 22.96 6.14
N VAL A 39 9.12 22.34 6.69
CA VAL A 39 10.08 21.55 5.90
C VAL A 39 9.39 20.38 5.21
N ALA A 40 8.52 19.67 5.93
CA ALA A 40 7.74 18.57 5.37
C ALA A 40 6.85 19.03 4.20
N LEU A 41 6.05 20.08 4.40
CA LEU A 41 5.12 20.57 3.38
C LEU A 41 5.85 21.14 2.15
N ILE A 42 6.98 21.83 2.33
CA ILE A 42 7.81 22.30 1.20
C ILE A 42 8.39 21.11 0.43
N GLY A 43 8.94 20.12 1.12
CA GLY A 43 9.49 18.92 0.49
C GLY A 43 8.43 18.12 -0.27
N LEU A 44 7.25 17.94 0.33
CA LEU A 44 6.10 17.31 -0.32
C LEU A 44 5.62 18.08 -1.55
N ALA A 45 5.58 19.41 -1.50
CA ALA A 45 5.25 20.22 -2.66
C ALA A 45 6.26 20.03 -3.81
N ILE A 46 7.56 19.96 -3.49
CA ILE A 46 8.60 19.64 -4.48
C ILE A 46 8.39 18.24 -5.06
N THR A 47 8.13 17.23 -4.22
CA THR A 47 7.84 15.87 -4.66
C THR A 47 6.64 15.82 -5.61
N ALA A 48 5.53 16.51 -5.29
CA ALA A 48 4.36 16.57 -6.17
C ALA A 48 4.66 17.27 -7.50
N ILE A 49 5.40 18.38 -7.49
CA ILE A 49 5.80 19.09 -8.71
C ILE A 49 6.65 18.19 -9.60
N LEU A 50 7.61 17.46 -9.02
CA LEU A 50 8.43 16.51 -9.76
C LEU A 50 7.59 15.36 -10.32
N ALA A 51 6.68 14.78 -9.52
CA ALA A 51 5.80 13.71 -9.97
C ALA A 51 4.94 14.12 -11.18
N LEU A 52 4.47 15.37 -11.21
CA LEU A 52 3.71 15.93 -12.33
C LEU A 52 4.58 16.30 -13.54
N ALA A 53 5.85 16.67 -13.31
CA ALA A 53 6.78 17.08 -14.36
C ALA A 53 7.42 15.90 -15.10
N VAL A 54 7.54 14.76 -14.44
CA VAL A 54 8.12 13.54 -15.04
C VAL A 54 7.16 12.98 -16.09
N GLY A 55 7.70 12.63 -17.26
CA GLY A 55 6.96 11.97 -18.33
C GLY A 55 6.84 10.46 -18.13
N ASN A 56 6.04 9.80 -18.97
CA ASN A 56 5.98 8.34 -18.99
C ASN A 56 7.32 7.75 -19.45
N GLY A 57 7.71 6.63 -18.85
CA GLY A 57 8.94 5.94 -19.20
C GLY A 57 9.27 4.79 -18.28
N SER A 58 10.37 4.10 -18.58
CA SER A 58 10.89 3.01 -17.77
C SER A 58 12.36 3.21 -17.48
N ALA A 59 12.80 2.91 -16.27
CA ALA A 59 14.19 2.91 -15.84
C ALA A 59 14.65 1.51 -15.43
N PHE A 60 15.98 1.28 -15.42
CA PHE A 60 16.62 0.06 -14.92
C PHE A 60 16.09 -1.22 -15.59
N GLY A 61 15.99 -1.20 -16.92
CA GLY A 61 15.56 -2.35 -17.70
C GLY A 61 14.10 -2.77 -17.47
N GLY A 62 13.22 -1.81 -17.15
CA GLY A 62 11.78 -2.07 -16.95
C GLY A 62 11.39 -2.33 -15.50
N THR A 63 12.35 -2.33 -14.57
CA THR A 63 12.13 -2.58 -13.14
C THR A 63 11.36 -1.44 -12.46
N TYR A 64 11.52 -0.21 -12.94
CA TYR A 64 10.79 0.98 -12.48
C TYR A 64 10.03 1.60 -13.64
N LYS A 65 8.70 1.67 -13.57
CA LYS A 65 7.81 2.14 -14.63
C LYS A 65 6.98 3.33 -14.16
N VAL A 66 7.09 4.44 -14.88
CA VAL A 66 6.26 5.62 -14.68
C VAL A 66 5.25 5.67 -15.82
N ASP A 67 3.98 5.48 -15.46
CA ASP A 67 2.83 5.65 -16.34
C ASP A 67 1.85 6.66 -15.73
N ASP A 68 0.71 6.90 -16.40
CA ASP A 68 -0.32 7.81 -15.92
C ASP A 68 -0.90 7.40 -14.56
N LEU A 69 -1.01 6.08 -14.31
CA LEU A 69 -1.45 5.55 -13.03
C LEU A 69 -0.44 5.87 -11.92
N THR A 70 0.85 5.59 -12.15
CA THR A 70 1.93 5.92 -11.20
C THR A 70 1.89 7.41 -10.84
N ARG A 71 1.81 8.29 -11.85
CA ARG A 71 1.77 9.74 -11.63
C ARG A 71 0.56 10.20 -10.83
N PHE A 72 -0.62 9.65 -11.12
CA PHE A 72 -1.83 9.94 -10.37
C PHE A 72 -1.72 9.50 -8.91
N LEU A 73 -1.26 8.27 -8.67
CA LEU A 73 -1.13 7.71 -7.33
C LEU A 73 -0.07 8.43 -6.50
N ASP A 74 1.05 8.82 -7.11
CA ASP A 74 2.12 9.56 -6.45
C ASP A 74 1.62 10.91 -5.90
N VAL A 75 0.87 11.66 -6.70
CA VAL A 75 0.26 12.93 -6.27
C VAL A 75 -0.76 12.68 -5.16
N LEU A 76 -1.54 11.60 -5.26
CA LEU A 76 -2.52 11.24 -4.24
C LEU A 76 -1.85 10.85 -2.91
N PHE A 77 -0.75 10.09 -2.94
CA PHE A 77 0.04 9.77 -1.75
C PHE A 77 0.58 11.03 -1.09
N VAL A 78 1.17 11.95 -1.88
CA VAL A 78 1.66 13.23 -1.37
C VAL A 78 0.53 14.01 -0.69
N ALA A 79 -0.66 14.08 -1.30
CA ALA A 79 -1.81 14.78 -0.73
C ALA A 79 -2.26 14.18 0.61
N VAL A 80 -2.38 12.85 0.70
CA VAL A 80 -2.76 12.14 1.93
C VAL A 80 -1.75 12.42 3.05
N ILE A 81 -0.45 12.38 2.74
CA ILE A 81 0.62 12.61 3.70
C ILE A 81 0.67 14.07 4.14
N ALA A 82 0.52 15.01 3.22
CA ALA A 82 0.46 16.44 3.52
C ALA A 82 -0.71 16.77 4.46
N LEU A 83 -1.91 16.24 4.18
CA LEU A 83 -3.08 16.42 5.06
C LEU A 83 -2.85 15.78 6.44
N THR A 84 -2.29 14.57 6.48
CA THR A 84 -1.99 13.88 7.73
C THR A 84 -1.00 14.67 8.60
N ILE A 85 0.04 15.24 7.98
CA ILE A 85 1.03 16.08 8.66
C ILE A 85 0.43 17.41 9.11
N LEU A 86 -0.49 17.98 8.34
CA LEU A 86 -1.17 19.23 8.68
C LEU A 86 -2.06 19.08 9.92
N PHE A 87 -2.81 17.98 10.03
CA PHE A 87 -3.71 17.71 11.19
C PHE A 87 -3.00 17.06 12.38
N GLY A 88 -1.80 16.51 12.19
CA GLY A 88 -1.02 15.84 13.23
C GLY A 88 -0.79 16.68 14.50
N PRO A 89 -0.26 17.92 14.39
CA PRO A 89 0.13 18.74 15.54
C PRO A 89 -0.96 18.94 16.60
N ASP A 90 -2.20 19.15 16.20
CA ASP A 90 -3.33 19.39 17.11
C ASP A 90 -3.58 18.20 18.06
N TYR A 91 -3.29 16.99 17.59
CA TYR A 91 -3.37 15.79 18.41
C TYR A 91 -2.08 15.52 19.18
N LEU A 92 -0.93 15.66 18.51
CA LEU A 92 0.37 15.20 19.00
C LEU A 92 0.99 16.14 20.05
N VAL A 93 0.93 17.46 19.82
CA VAL A 93 1.58 18.45 20.69
C VAL A 93 1.01 18.42 22.12
N PRO A 94 -0.33 18.41 22.33
CA PRO A 94 -0.90 18.33 23.68
C PRO A 94 -0.57 17.02 24.42
N ARG A 95 -0.16 15.99 23.69
CA ARG A 95 0.21 14.66 24.22
C ARG A 95 1.72 14.46 24.35
N GLY A 96 2.52 15.50 24.05
CA GLY A 96 3.98 15.42 24.11
C GLY A 96 4.60 14.46 23.09
N LEU A 97 3.90 14.17 21.98
CA LEU A 97 4.37 13.26 20.94
C LEU A 97 5.19 14.03 19.87
N PRO A 98 6.32 13.48 19.39
CA PRO A 98 7.25 14.19 18.52
C PRO A 98 6.71 14.35 17.09
N VAL A 99 6.44 15.59 16.66
CA VAL A 99 5.88 15.88 15.33
C VAL A 99 6.88 15.62 14.20
N ALA A 100 8.18 15.87 14.42
CA ALA A 100 9.21 15.66 13.41
C ALA A 100 9.40 14.17 13.07
N GLU A 101 9.47 13.30 14.08
CA GLU A 101 9.53 11.84 13.89
C GLU A 101 8.27 11.33 13.19
N PHE A 102 7.09 11.79 13.61
CA PHE A 102 5.82 11.45 12.96
C PHE A 102 5.81 11.79 11.47
N ALA A 103 6.17 13.03 11.11
CA ALA A 103 6.23 13.48 9.72
C ALA A 103 7.27 12.68 8.91
N THR A 104 8.44 12.41 9.50
CA THR A 104 9.50 11.63 8.86
C THR A 104 9.04 10.21 8.53
N ILE A 105 8.43 9.51 9.49
CA ILE A 105 7.98 8.13 9.29
C ILE A 105 6.87 8.07 8.23
N LEU A 106 5.95 9.05 8.22
CA LEU A 106 4.94 9.17 7.16
C LEU A 106 5.56 9.37 5.78
N VAL A 107 6.55 10.25 5.64
CA VAL A 107 7.24 10.48 4.36
C VAL A 107 8.00 9.23 3.91
N PHE A 108 8.61 8.46 4.81
CA PHE A 108 9.20 7.17 4.45
C PHE A 108 8.14 6.16 3.96
N ALA A 109 7.00 6.08 4.65
CA ALA A 109 5.89 5.23 4.22
C ALA A 109 5.40 5.59 2.81
N MET A 110 5.32 6.90 2.53
CA MET A 110 4.98 7.45 1.21
C MET A 110 5.96 7.01 0.13
N THR A 111 7.27 7.06 0.40
CA THR A 111 8.28 6.64 -0.59
C THR A 111 8.14 5.16 -0.94
N GLY A 112 7.79 4.30 0.02
CA GLY A 112 7.44 2.91 -0.25
C GLY A 112 6.20 2.78 -1.15
N ALA A 113 5.16 3.57 -0.91
CA ALA A 113 3.95 3.59 -1.72
C ALA A 113 4.20 4.07 -3.17
N MET A 114 5.04 5.10 -3.36
CA MET A 114 5.46 5.58 -4.70
C MET A 114 6.32 4.55 -5.43
N LEU A 115 7.19 3.84 -4.71
CA LEU A 115 7.96 2.75 -5.33
C LEU A 115 7.05 1.59 -5.74
N LEU A 116 5.96 1.36 -4.99
CA LEU A 116 5.00 0.28 -5.23
C LEU A 116 4.14 0.57 -6.46
N SER A 117 3.69 1.82 -6.64
CA SER A 117 2.99 2.25 -7.85
C SER A 117 3.88 2.13 -9.09
N ALA A 118 5.17 2.42 -8.96
CA ALA A 118 6.14 2.35 -10.05
C ALA A 118 6.79 0.96 -10.27
N ALA A 119 6.40 -0.07 -9.52
CA ALA A 119 7.07 -1.37 -9.60
C ALA A 119 6.76 -2.09 -10.93
N GLY A 120 7.79 -2.33 -11.74
CA GLY A 120 7.73 -3.15 -12.95
C GLY A 120 8.27 -4.57 -12.76
N ASP A 121 8.68 -4.91 -11.54
CA ASP A 121 9.29 -6.18 -11.16
C ASP A 121 8.71 -6.67 -9.83
N LEU A 122 8.44 -7.98 -9.72
CA LEU A 122 7.83 -8.63 -8.56
C LEU A 122 8.66 -8.51 -7.27
N LEU A 123 10.00 -8.49 -7.37
CA LEU A 123 10.85 -8.29 -6.21
C LEU A 123 10.79 -6.83 -5.73
N VAL A 124 10.82 -5.87 -6.67
CA VAL A 124 10.64 -4.46 -6.32
C VAL A 124 9.25 -4.19 -5.76
N LEU A 125 8.21 -4.82 -6.30
CA LEU A 125 6.86 -4.79 -5.77
C LEU A 125 6.82 -5.23 -4.30
N PHE A 126 7.49 -6.34 -3.96
CA PHE A 126 7.61 -6.80 -2.58
C PHE A 126 8.39 -5.83 -1.69
N LEU A 127 9.56 -5.36 -2.13
CA LEU A 127 10.39 -4.44 -1.36
C LEU A 127 9.68 -3.10 -1.11
N ALA A 128 8.96 -2.60 -2.10
CA ALA A 128 8.17 -1.38 -1.99
C ALA A 128 7.01 -1.53 -1.01
N LEU A 129 6.32 -2.69 -1.06
CA LEU A 129 5.27 -3.04 -0.10
C LEU A 129 5.82 -3.02 1.33
N GLU A 130 6.96 -3.67 1.58
CA GLU A 130 7.62 -3.70 2.89
C GLU A 130 8.08 -2.30 3.35
N LEU A 131 8.66 -1.50 2.44
CA LEU A 131 9.07 -0.14 2.72
C LEU A 131 7.89 0.76 3.13
N MET A 132 6.68 0.47 2.63
CA MET A 132 5.48 1.16 3.06
C MET A 132 4.93 0.63 4.40
N VAL A 133 4.86 -0.70 4.58
CA VAL A 133 4.20 -1.29 5.76
C VAL A 133 5.01 -1.18 7.05
N LEU A 134 6.35 -1.26 6.99
CA LEU A 134 7.21 -1.17 8.17
C LEU A 134 7.06 0.18 8.91
N PRO A 135 7.11 1.34 8.23
CA PRO A 135 6.71 2.61 8.82
C PRO A 135 5.29 2.61 9.39
N GLY A 136 4.35 1.93 8.73
CA GLY A 136 2.97 1.78 9.21
C GLY A 136 2.88 1.08 10.56
N TYR A 137 3.69 0.04 10.79
CA TYR A 137 3.76 -0.64 12.09
C TYR A 137 4.33 0.29 13.17
N MET A 138 5.36 1.07 12.84
CA MET A 138 5.95 2.06 13.75
C MET A 138 4.95 3.16 14.13
N LEU A 139 4.17 3.65 13.15
CA LEU A 139 3.13 4.64 13.37
C LEU A 139 2.01 4.08 14.26
N ALA A 140 1.60 2.82 14.09
CA ALA A 140 0.56 2.24 14.95
C ALA A 140 0.96 2.24 16.44
N GLY A 141 2.26 2.02 16.70
CA GLY A 141 2.86 2.02 18.04
C GLY A 141 3.46 3.35 18.48
N PHE A 142 3.07 4.46 17.83
CA PHE A 142 3.74 5.75 18.03
C PHE A 142 3.59 6.28 19.47
N HIS A 143 2.47 5.99 20.14
CA HIS A 143 2.26 6.36 21.55
C HIS A 143 2.71 5.22 22.47
N LYS A 144 4.02 5.11 22.69
CA LYS A 144 4.68 3.98 23.38
C LYS A 144 4.20 3.72 24.82
N THR A 145 3.65 4.73 25.49
CA THR A 145 3.13 4.63 26.86
C THR A 145 1.66 4.22 26.93
N ASP A 146 0.96 4.20 25.79
CA ASP A 146 -0.43 3.78 25.68
C ASP A 146 -0.51 2.29 25.36
N THR A 147 -1.14 1.54 26.26
CA THR A 147 -1.32 0.09 26.15
C THR A 147 -2.12 -0.29 24.91
N TYR A 148 -3.10 0.53 24.50
CA TYR A 148 -3.88 0.25 23.29
C TYR A 148 -3.06 0.47 22.02
N SER A 149 -2.23 1.52 21.97
CA SER A 149 -1.33 1.78 20.84
C SER A 149 -0.30 0.67 20.67
N THR A 150 0.32 0.26 21.77
CA THR A 150 1.33 -0.82 21.76
C THR A 150 0.71 -2.19 21.41
N GLU A 151 -0.45 -2.54 21.96
CA GLU A 151 -1.16 -3.77 21.61
C GLU A 151 -1.56 -3.80 20.13
N GLY A 152 -2.17 -2.72 19.63
CA GLY A 152 -2.57 -2.59 18.22
C GLY A 152 -1.37 -2.69 17.27
N ALA A 153 -0.23 -2.08 17.63
CA ALA A 153 1.00 -2.16 16.85
C ALA A 153 1.58 -3.57 16.79
N ILE A 154 1.64 -4.28 17.91
CA ILE A 154 2.16 -5.66 17.95
C ILE A 154 1.26 -6.59 17.14
N LYS A 155 -0.07 -6.48 17.29
CA LYS A 155 -1.03 -7.25 16.48
C LYS A 155 -0.83 -6.97 14.99
N TYR A 156 -0.71 -5.70 14.61
CA TYR A 156 -0.50 -5.30 13.22
C TYR A 156 0.84 -5.81 12.67
N PHE A 157 1.93 -5.66 13.43
CA PHE A 157 3.27 -6.11 13.04
C PHE A 157 3.37 -7.63 12.88
N LEU A 158 2.87 -8.40 13.86
CA LEU A 158 2.98 -9.87 13.84
C LEU A 158 2.16 -10.47 12.70
N LEU A 159 0.90 -10.05 12.58
CA LEU A 159 0.02 -10.52 11.52
C LEU A 159 0.50 -10.04 10.14
N GLY A 160 0.98 -8.80 10.08
CA GLY A 160 1.53 -8.19 8.87
C GLY A 160 2.80 -8.87 8.37
N SER A 161 3.76 -9.13 9.24
CA SER A 161 5.00 -9.84 8.91
C SER A 161 4.73 -11.27 8.44
N PHE A 162 3.76 -11.96 9.06
CA PHE A 162 3.35 -13.30 8.63
C PHE A 162 2.71 -13.28 7.24
N SER A 163 1.82 -12.32 6.98
CA SER A 163 1.24 -12.09 5.66
C SER A 163 2.31 -11.80 4.60
N SER A 164 3.30 -10.97 4.92
CA SER A 164 4.42 -10.68 4.01
C SER A 164 5.24 -11.92 3.67
N ALA A 165 5.48 -12.81 4.64
CA ALA A 165 6.15 -14.07 4.39
C ALA A 165 5.34 -14.97 3.43
N ILE A 166 4.02 -15.12 3.66
CA ILE A 166 3.13 -15.86 2.75
C ILE A 166 3.17 -15.26 1.34
N PHE A 167 3.05 -13.94 1.25
CA PHE A 167 3.06 -13.23 -0.03
C PHE A 167 4.39 -13.46 -0.77
N LEU A 168 5.52 -13.35 -0.09
CA LEU A 168 6.85 -13.61 -0.64
C LEU A 168 7.00 -15.06 -1.13
N PHE A 169 6.48 -16.04 -0.39
CA PHE A 169 6.44 -17.44 -0.85
C PHE A 169 5.60 -17.58 -2.12
N GLY A 170 4.47 -16.87 -2.22
CA GLY A 170 3.66 -16.82 -3.44
C GLY A 170 4.46 -16.30 -4.64
N LEU A 171 5.21 -15.20 -4.46
CA LEU A 171 6.09 -14.66 -5.50
C LEU A 171 7.20 -15.64 -5.89
N ALA A 172 7.76 -16.36 -4.91
CA ALA A 172 8.79 -17.37 -5.16
C ALA A 172 8.26 -18.54 -6.02
N PHE A 173 7.00 -18.97 -5.83
CA PHE A 173 6.37 -19.97 -6.70
C PHE A 173 6.18 -19.46 -8.13
N ILE A 174 5.70 -18.22 -8.30
CA ILE A 174 5.54 -17.61 -9.63
C ILE A 174 6.89 -17.48 -10.33
N TRP A 175 7.90 -16.98 -9.62
CA TRP A 175 9.27 -16.88 -10.14
C TRP A 175 9.84 -18.25 -10.50
N GLY A 176 9.66 -19.27 -9.64
CA GLY A 176 10.17 -20.62 -9.89
C GLY A 176 9.56 -21.28 -11.13
N LEU A 177 8.33 -20.89 -11.51
CA LEU A 177 7.65 -21.39 -12.71
C LEU A 177 7.99 -20.58 -13.97
N THR A 178 8.09 -19.25 -13.85
CA THR A 178 8.28 -18.34 -14.99
C THR A 178 9.75 -18.04 -15.29
N GLY A 179 10.65 -18.26 -14.33
CA GLY A 179 12.08 -17.96 -14.43
C GLY A 179 12.45 -16.48 -14.39
N THR A 180 11.48 -15.58 -14.15
CA THR A 180 11.67 -14.13 -14.20
C THR A 180 10.81 -13.43 -13.15
N THR A 181 11.21 -12.22 -12.78
CA THR A 181 10.45 -11.33 -11.87
C THR A 181 9.87 -10.13 -12.58
N GLN A 182 10.24 -9.88 -13.85
CA GLN A 182 9.68 -8.76 -14.61
C GLN A 182 8.20 -9.01 -14.91
N ILE A 183 7.33 -8.07 -14.53
CA ILE A 183 5.87 -8.23 -14.56
C ILE A 183 5.35 -8.63 -15.95
N ASP A 184 5.81 -7.96 -17.00
CA ASP A 184 5.34 -8.26 -18.38
C ASP A 184 5.79 -9.64 -18.84
N ALA A 185 7.02 -10.04 -18.49
CA ALA A 185 7.58 -11.33 -18.84
C ALA A 185 6.92 -12.47 -18.05
N VAL A 186 6.55 -12.22 -16.80
CA VAL A 186 5.74 -13.14 -15.98
C VAL A 186 4.38 -13.36 -16.64
N ALA A 187 3.70 -12.29 -17.06
CA ALA A 187 2.40 -12.39 -17.74
C ALA A 187 2.51 -13.19 -19.04
N ALA A 188 3.53 -12.93 -19.87
CA ALA A 188 3.76 -13.68 -21.10
C ALA A 188 3.99 -15.18 -20.83
N ALA A 189 4.86 -15.52 -19.87
CA ALA A 189 5.13 -16.91 -19.50
C ALA A 189 3.88 -17.64 -18.96
N LEU A 190 3.07 -16.96 -18.15
CA LEU A 190 1.83 -17.53 -17.62
C LEU A 190 0.78 -17.74 -18.72
N ALA A 191 0.72 -16.88 -19.74
CA ALA A 191 -0.17 -17.06 -20.88
C ALA A 191 0.17 -18.34 -21.67
N GLU A 192 1.44 -18.67 -21.83
CA GLU A 192 1.87 -19.93 -22.46
C GLU A 192 1.46 -21.16 -21.62
N VAL A 193 1.59 -21.07 -20.30
CA VAL A 193 1.17 -22.13 -19.37
C VAL A 193 -0.32 -22.44 -19.50
N VAL A 194 -1.16 -21.40 -19.59
CA VAL A 194 -2.61 -21.54 -19.74
C VAL A 194 -2.99 -22.05 -21.14
N ALA A 195 -2.33 -21.54 -22.19
CA ALA A 195 -2.57 -21.98 -23.57
C ALA A 195 -2.21 -23.46 -23.81
N GLY A 196 -1.29 -24.02 -23.02
CA GLY A 196 -0.78 -25.39 -23.14
C GLY A 196 -1.74 -26.52 -22.75
N THR A 197 -3.00 -26.26 -22.39
CA THR A 197 -4.06 -27.26 -22.04
C THR A 197 -3.77 -28.21 -20.87
N ALA A 198 -2.71 -27.99 -20.09
CA ALA A 198 -2.46 -28.76 -18.88
C ALA A 198 -3.28 -28.22 -17.69
N PRO A 199 -3.78 -29.07 -16.77
CA PRO A 199 -4.35 -28.59 -15.52
C PRO A 199 -3.31 -27.77 -14.75
N LEU A 200 -3.77 -26.75 -14.02
CA LEU A 200 -2.92 -25.92 -13.15
C LEU A 200 -1.94 -26.79 -12.36
N SER A 201 -0.64 -26.49 -12.47
CA SER A 201 0.34 -27.18 -11.66
C SER A 201 0.06 -26.90 -10.17
N PRO A 202 0.28 -27.88 -9.27
CA PRO A 202 0.08 -27.67 -7.84
C PRO A 202 0.88 -26.47 -7.29
N GLY A 203 2.08 -26.24 -7.83
CA GLY A 203 2.90 -25.08 -7.47
C GLY A 203 2.26 -23.75 -7.87
N LEU A 204 1.63 -23.67 -9.04
CA LEU A 204 0.95 -22.46 -9.50
C LEU A 204 -0.31 -22.18 -8.66
N ALA A 205 -1.07 -23.22 -8.31
CA ALA A 205 -2.23 -23.10 -7.43
C ALA A 205 -1.83 -22.61 -6.02
N ILE A 206 -0.75 -23.14 -5.45
CA ILE A 206 -0.20 -22.69 -4.16
C ILE A 206 0.28 -21.24 -4.27
N GLY A 207 1.03 -20.91 -5.33
CA GLY A 207 1.49 -19.55 -5.59
C GLY A 207 0.34 -18.55 -5.64
N LEU A 208 -0.70 -18.86 -6.41
CA LEU A 208 -1.89 -18.00 -6.53
C LEU A 208 -2.65 -17.87 -5.21
N ALA A 209 -2.81 -18.97 -4.46
CA ALA A 209 -3.45 -18.94 -3.14
C ALA A 209 -2.68 -18.07 -2.14
N PHE A 210 -1.35 -18.17 -2.12
CA PHE A 210 -0.48 -17.39 -1.24
C PHE A 210 -0.44 -15.92 -1.63
N LEU A 211 -0.38 -15.59 -2.92
CA LEU A 211 -0.46 -14.21 -3.40
C LEU A 211 -1.81 -13.58 -3.04
N THR A 212 -2.90 -14.30 -3.29
CA THR A 212 -4.25 -13.81 -2.96
C THR A 212 -4.43 -13.62 -1.46
N THR A 213 -3.92 -14.55 -0.65
CA THR A 213 -3.94 -14.44 0.83
C THR A 213 -3.13 -13.25 1.32
N GLY A 214 -1.93 -13.06 0.77
CA GLY A 214 -1.05 -11.93 1.09
C GLY A 214 -1.72 -10.60 0.78
N VAL A 215 -2.26 -10.42 -0.43
CA VAL A 215 -2.94 -9.19 -0.82
C VAL A 215 -4.22 -8.98 -0.01
N ALA A 216 -5.05 -10.01 0.19
CA ALA A 216 -6.28 -9.92 0.98
C ALA A 216 -6.02 -9.43 2.41
N PHE A 217 -4.91 -9.85 3.03
CA PHE A 217 -4.49 -9.31 4.31
C PHE A 217 -4.13 -7.81 4.25
N LYS A 218 -3.34 -7.39 3.24
CA LYS A 218 -2.86 -6.00 3.11
C LYS A 218 -4.02 -5.00 2.91
N ILE A 219 -5.10 -5.42 2.28
CA ILE A 219 -6.33 -4.61 2.10
C ILE A 219 -7.35 -4.79 3.22
N ALA A 220 -7.07 -5.63 4.23
CA ALA A 220 -8.00 -6.00 5.29
C ALA A 220 -9.32 -6.63 4.79
N ALA A 221 -9.24 -7.47 3.75
CA ALA A 221 -10.38 -8.26 3.30
C ALA A 221 -10.66 -9.40 4.28
N VAL A 222 -11.93 -9.77 4.41
CA VAL A 222 -12.36 -10.95 5.18
C VAL A 222 -11.86 -12.22 4.49
N PRO A 223 -11.25 -13.19 5.19
CA PRO A 223 -11.16 -13.35 6.66
C PRO A 223 -9.89 -12.78 7.33
N PHE A 224 -9.08 -11.97 6.64
CA PHE A 224 -7.76 -11.51 7.11
C PHE A 224 -7.76 -10.11 7.76
N HIS A 225 -8.94 -9.57 8.09
CA HIS A 225 -9.17 -8.20 8.55
C HIS A 225 -8.92 -7.94 10.05
N TYR A 226 -8.67 -8.98 10.86
CA TYR A 226 -8.71 -8.91 12.33
C TYR A 226 -7.76 -7.88 12.96
N TRP A 227 -6.65 -7.56 12.28
CA TRP A 227 -5.68 -6.58 12.78
C TRP A 227 -6.21 -5.14 12.71
N THR A 228 -7.11 -4.83 11.76
CA THR A 228 -7.47 -3.47 11.39
C THR A 228 -8.24 -2.72 12.48
N PRO A 229 -9.30 -3.28 13.12
CA PRO A 229 -10.03 -2.56 14.16
C PRO A 229 -9.16 -2.22 15.38
N ASP A 230 -8.29 -3.14 15.79
CA ASP A 230 -7.43 -2.98 16.96
C ASP A 230 -6.30 -1.98 16.66
N ALA A 231 -5.67 -2.08 15.49
CA ALA A 231 -4.68 -1.11 15.04
C ALA A 231 -5.28 0.30 14.93
N TYR A 232 -6.49 0.43 14.39
CA TYR A 232 -7.14 1.73 14.20
C TYR A 232 -7.50 2.36 15.54
N GLN A 233 -8.10 1.59 16.44
CA GLN A 233 -8.48 2.06 17.76
C GLN A 233 -7.28 2.48 18.59
N GLY A 234 -6.22 1.66 18.60
CA GLY A 234 -5.02 1.88 19.40
C GLY A 234 -4.15 3.03 18.89
N SER A 235 -4.13 3.27 17.58
CA SER A 235 -3.27 4.31 17.01
C SER A 235 -3.73 5.74 17.37
N PRO A 236 -2.80 6.70 17.50
CA PRO A 236 -3.11 8.13 17.46
C PRO A 236 -4.05 8.50 16.31
N THR A 237 -5.02 9.39 16.54
CA THR A 237 -6.07 9.67 15.55
C THR A 237 -5.55 10.11 14.16
N PRO A 238 -4.53 10.98 14.04
CA PRO A 238 -3.96 11.30 12.72
C PRO A 238 -3.38 10.06 12.01
N ILE A 239 -2.81 9.14 12.77
CA ILE A 239 -2.26 7.88 12.26
C ILE A 239 -3.38 6.95 11.82
N THR A 240 -4.48 6.85 12.59
CA THR A 240 -5.69 6.12 12.16
C THR A 240 -6.20 6.66 10.82
N GLY A 241 -6.20 7.99 10.65
CA GLY A 241 -6.55 8.64 9.37
C GLY A 241 -5.66 8.17 8.22
N TYR A 242 -4.33 8.23 8.39
CA TYR A 242 -3.40 7.69 7.40
C TYR A 242 -3.60 6.20 7.11
N LEU A 243 -3.69 5.36 8.15
CA LEU A 243 -3.89 3.91 8.01
C LEU A 243 -5.22 3.55 7.32
N SER A 244 -6.21 4.45 7.35
CA SER A 244 -7.49 4.29 6.67
C SER A 244 -7.48 4.57 5.18
N VAL A 245 -6.47 5.28 4.69
CA VAL A 245 -6.42 5.77 3.30
C VAL A 245 -5.12 5.38 2.61
N GLY A 246 -3.96 5.79 3.14
CA GLY A 246 -2.65 5.67 2.49
C GLY A 246 -2.30 4.24 2.08
N PRO A 247 -2.22 3.28 3.02
CA PRO A 247 -1.93 1.88 2.69
C PRO A 247 -2.94 1.24 1.75
N LYS A 248 -4.20 1.70 1.73
CA LYS A 248 -5.24 1.16 0.84
C LYS A 248 -5.08 1.61 -0.59
N ILE A 249 -4.72 2.88 -0.82
CA ILE A 249 -4.39 3.39 -2.15
C ILE A 249 -3.15 2.67 -2.70
N ALA A 250 -2.16 2.42 -1.85
CA ALA A 250 -0.97 1.67 -2.24
C ALA A 250 -1.29 0.20 -2.52
N ALA A 251 -2.18 -0.41 -1.74
CA ALA A 251 -2.66 -1.75 -2.01
C ALA A 251 -3.50 -1.84 -3.30
N PHE A 252 -4.17 -0.76 -3.70
CA PHE A 252 -4.77 -0.66 -5.04
C PHE A 252 -3.70 -0.72 -6.14
N ALA A 253 -2.58 -0.01 -5.98
CA ALA A 253 -1.44 -0.10 -6.90
C ALA A 253 -0.90 -1.54 -6.99
N LEU A 254 -0.74 -2.20 -5.83
CA LEU A 254 -0.34 -3.61 -5.74
C LEU A 254 -1.32 -4.52 -6.49
N ILE A 255 -2.63 -4.32 -6.33
CA ILE A 255 -3.65 -5.10 -7.03
C ILE A 255 -3.52 -4.93 -8.54
N LEU A 256 -3.32 -3.71 -9.03
CA LEU A 256 -3.18 -3.48 -10.47
C LEU A 256 -1.91 -4.13 -11.04
N ARG A 257 -0.75 -3.85 -10.44
CA ARG A 257 0.54 -4.42 -10.88
C ARG A 257 0.55 -5.95 -10.80
N LEU A 258 -0.12 -6.53 -9.81
CA LEU A 258 -0.13 -7.97 -9.61
C LEU A 258 -1.26 -8.68 -10.36
N PHE A 259 -2.52 -8.36 -10.07
CA PHE A 259 -3.67 -9.10 -10.61
C PHE A 259 -4.04 -8.69 -12.03
N VAL A 260 -3.94 -7.39 -12.34
CA VAL A 260 -4.33 -6.85 -13.64
C VAL A 260 -3.22 -6.95 -14.68
N GLU A 261 -1.96 -6.87 -14.25
CA GLU A 261 -0.80 -7.04 -15.14
C GLU A 261 -0.21 -8.46 -15.04
N ALA A 262 0.54 -8.77 -13.97
CA ALA A 262 1.32 -10.01 -13.89
C ALA A 262 0.47 -11.30 -13.98
N LEU A 263 -0.67 -11.33 -13.29
CA LEU A 263 -1.55 -12.51 -13.17
C LEU A 263 -2.78 -12.44 -14.08
N ALA A 264 -2.83 -11.49 -15.02
CA ALA A 264 -3.94 -11.35 -15.96
C ALA A 264 -4.30 -12.66 -16.68
N PRO A 265 -3.32 -13.48 -17.16
CA PRO A 265 -3.62 -14.75 -17.82
C PRO A 265 -4.33 -15.76 -16.92
N LEU A 266 -4.25 -15.61 -15.59
CA LEU A 266 -4.85 -16.50 -14.60
C LEU A 266 -6.19 -15.99 -14.06
N ALA A 267 -6.80 -14.99 -14.72
CA ALA A 267 -8.03 -14.35 -14.28
C ALA A 267 -9.15 -15.34 -13.94
N GLU A 268 -9.33 -16.38 -14.75
CA GLU A 268 -10.35 -17.40 -14.52
C GLU A 268 -10.19 -18.13 -13.17
N PHE A 269 -8.99 -18.18 -12.61
CA PHE A 269 -8.69 -18.90 -11.37
C PHE A 269 -8.80 -18.02 -10.12
N TRP A 270 -8.33 -16.77 -10.19
CA TRP A 270 -8.40 -15.88 -9.02
C TRP A 270 -9.71 -15.10 -8.93
N LEU A 271 -10.42 -14.87 -10.04
CA LEU A 271 -11.67 -14.11 -10.05
C LEU A 271 -12.74 -14.69 -9.11
N PRO A 272 -13.04 -16.01 -9.11
CA PRO A 272 -14.03 -16.57 -8.19
C PRO A 272 -13.67 -16.31 -6.72
N VAL A 273 -12.37 -16.37 -6.38
CA VAL A 273 -11.89 -16.09 -5.03
C VAL A 273 -12.12 -14.62 -4.69
N VAL A 274 -11.77 -13.69 -5.58
CA VAL A 274 -12.01 -12.25 -5.40
C VAL A 274 -13.50 -11.95 -5.20
N ILE A 275 -14.40 -12.58 -5.95
CA ILE A 275 -15.86 -12.40 -5.79
C ILE A 275 -16.31 -12.83 -4.38
N VAL A 276 -15.84 -13.99 -3.91
CA VAL A 276 -16.17 -14.47 -2.56
C VAL A 276 -15.61 -13.53 -1.50
N LEU A 277 -14.35 -13.10 -1.63
CA LEU A 277 -13.73 -12.13 -0.72
C LEU A 277 -14.52 -10.81 -0.70
N ALA A 278 -14.93 -10.29 -1.85
CA ALA A 278 -15.73 -9.07 -1.95
C ALA A 278 -17.06 -9.21 -1.19
N ALA A 279 -17.81 -10.27 -1.48
CA ALA A 279 -19.11 -10.52 -0.85
C ALA A 279 -19.01 -10.66 0.67
N LEU A 280 -18.04 -11.43 1.17
CA LEU A 280 -17.80 -11.60 2.60
C LEU A 280 -17.36 -10.30 3.27
N THR A 281 -16.48 -9.55 2.60
CA THR A 281 -15.92 -8.29 3.12
C THR A 281 -16.96 -7.20 3.25
N MET A 282 -17.80 -7.00 2.22
CA MET A 282 -18.93 -6.06 2.27
C MET A 282 -19.94 -6.46 3.35
N THR A 283 -20.29 -7.74 3.42
CA THR A 283 -21.32 -8.23 4.34
C THR A 283 -20.87 -8.09 5.79
N LEU A 284 -19.72 -8.67 6.14
CA LEU A 284 -19.21 -8.64 7.52
C LEU A 284 -18.82 -7.22 7.93
N GLY A 285 -18.16 -6.46 7.06
CA GLY A 285 -17.77 -5.07 7.34
C GLY A 285 -18.97 -4.22 7.74
N ASN A 286 -20.05 -4.26 6.96
CA ASN A 286 -21.27 -3.49 7.28
C ASN A 286 -21.99 -4.01 8.53
N LEU A 287 -22.15 -5.34 8.68
CA LEU A 287 -22.87 -5.90 9.83
C LEU A 287 -22.17 -5.64 11.16
N VAL A 288 -20.84 -5.77 11.19
CA VAL A 288 -20.06 -5.56 12.43
C VAL A 288 -19.90 -4.07 12.73
N ALA A 289 -19.86 -3.19 11.72
CA ALA A 289 -19.84 -1.74 11.94
C ALA A 289 -21.05 -1.26 12.74
N LEU A 290 -22.25 -1.80 12.49
CA LEU A 290 -23.50 -1.43 13.18
C LEU A 290 -23.48 -1.73 14.68
N THR A 291 -22.66 -2.68 15.13
CA THR A 291 -22.58 -3.10 16.53
C THR A 291 -21.42 -2.47 17.30
N GLN A 292 -20.65 -1.58 16.67
CA GLN A 292 -19.51 -0.94 17.34
C GLN A 292 -19.93 0.28 18.16
N ASP A 293 -19.55 0.29 19.45
CA ASP A 293 -19.70 1.46 20.32
C ASP A 293 -18.55 2.48 20.18
N ASN A 294 -17.42 2.05 19.63
CA ASN A 294 -16.24 2.89 19.46
C ASN A 294 -16.15 3.43 18.02
N VAL A 295 -16.10 4.76 17.87
CA VAL A 295 -16.06 5.42 16.56
C VAL A 295 -14.88 4.98 15.70
N LYS A 296 -13.68 4.77 16.26
CA LYS A 296 -12.52 4.31 15.47
C LYS A 296 -12.70 2.86 14.99
N ARG A 297 -13.28 1.99 15.82
CA ARG A 297 -13.62 0.61 15.41
C ARG A 297 -14.72 0.61 14.36
N MET A 298 -15.75 1.43 14.52
CA MET A 298 -16.82 1.60 13.55
C MET A 298 -16.25 2.04 12.19
N LEU A 299 -15.36 3.04 12.17
CA LEU A 299 -14.67 3.50 10.97
C LEU A 299 -13.73 2.43 10.39
N ALA A 300 -13.09 1.61 11.22
CA ALA A 300 -12.29 0.49 10.74
C ALA A 300 -13.15 -0.53 9.98
N TYR A 301 -14.31 -0.92 10.51
CA TYR A 301 -15.23 -1.84 9.84
C TYR A 301 -15.91 -1.22 8.61
N SER A 302 -16.22 0.07 8.64
CA SER A 302 -16.66 0.81 7.44
C SER A 302 -15.57 0.80 6.35
N SER A 303 -14.31 1.02 6.74
CA SER A 303 -13.18 0.93 5.83
C SER A 303 -13.02 -0.50 5.28
N ILE A 304 -13.20 -1.54 6.09
CA ILE A 304 -13.23 -2.94 5.65
C ILE A 304 -14.34 -3.14 4.60
N ALA A 305 -15.56 -2.67 4.84
CA ALA A 305 -16.64 -2.77 3.87
C ALA A 305 -16.29 -2.09 2.53
N HIS A 306 -15.63 -0.92 2.56
CA HIS A 306 -15.15 -0.23 1.34
C HIS A 306 -14.08 -1.03 0.58
N THR A 307 -13.21 -1.78 1.27
CA THR A 307 -12.34 -2.77 0.58
C THR A 307 -13.18 -3.77 -0.22
N GLY A 308 -14.32 -4.19 0.33
CA GLY A 308 -15.25 -5.07 -0.37
C GLY A 308 -15.80 -4.46 -1.66
N TYR A 309 -16.17 -3.17 -1.65
CA TYR A 309 -16.62 -2.46 -2.85
C TYR A 309 -15.50 -2.32 -3.89
N MET A 310 -14.28 -1.98 -3.46
CA MET A 310 -13.09 -1.99 -4.32
C MET A 310 -12.91 -3.35 -5.00
N LEU A 311 -13.01 -4.46 -4.26
CA LEU A 311 -12.90 -5.81 -4.83
C LEU A 311 -14.01 -6.13 -5.86
N VAL A 312 -15.18 -5.51 -5.77
CA VAL A 312 -16.21 -5.62 -6.82
C VAL A 312 -15.73 -4.98 -8.12
N GLY A 313 -15.04 -3.83 -8.05
CA GLY A 313 -14.41 -3.20 -9.22
C GLY A 313 -13.40 -4.13 -9.89
N LEU A 314 -12.52 -4.77 -9.11
CA LEU A 314 -11.56 -5.76 -9.61
C LEU A 314 -12.28 -6.95 -10.28
N ALA A 315 -13.33 -7.46 -9.63
CA ALA A 315 -14.11 -8.58 -10.15
C ALA A 315 -14.82 -8.23 -11.46
N ALA A 316 -15.40 -7.01 -11.56
CA ALA A 316 -16.05 -6.53 -12.78
C ALA A 316 -15.05 -6.40 -13.93
N TYR A 317 -13.85 -5.85 -13.66
CA TYR A 317 -12.77 -5.75 -14.63
C TYR A 317 -12.33 -7.13 -15.15
N ALA A 318 -12.04 -8.06 -14.23
CA ALA A 318 -11.67 -9.42 -14.57
C ALA A 318 -12.76 -10.17 -15.35
N GLY A 319 -14.04 -9.84 -15.09
CA GLY A 319 -15.20 -10.34 -15.82
C GLY A 319 -15.42 -9.68 -17.19
N GLY A 320 -14.53 -8.79 -17.63
CA GLY A 320 -14.56 -8.16 -18.96
C GLY A 320 -15.13 -6.74 -19.02
N GLN A 321 -15.47 -6.12 -17.88
CA GLN A 321 -15.95 -4.73 -17.86
C GLN A 321 -14.79 -3.76 -17.61
N ILE A 322 -14.32 -3.08 -18.67
CA ILE A 322 -13.19 -2.14 -18.58
C ILE A 322 -13.41 -1.04 -17.53
N SER A 323 -14.64 -0.55 -17.39
CA SER A 323 -15.03 0.45 -16.37
C SER A 323 -14.86 -0.05 -14.93
N GLY A 324 -14.67 -1.36 -14.70
CA GLY A 324 -14.35 -1.92 -13.40
C GLY A 324 -13.04 -1.39 -12.81
N LEU A 325 -12.08 -0.97 -13.65
CA LEU A 325 -10.86 -0.30 -13.19
C LEU A 325 -11.14 1.05 -12.52
N GLU A 326 -12.08 1.81 -13.06
CA GLU A 326 -12.52 3.07 -12.46
C GLU A 326 -13.24 2.80 -11.13
N GLY A 327 -14.03 1.72 -11.07
CA GLY A 327 -14.73 1.27 -9.86
C GLY A 327 -13.80 0.80 -8.72
N LEU A 328 -12.51 0.62 -8.96
CA LEU A 328 -11.53 0.37 -7.89
C LEU A 328 -11.15 1.65 -7.13
N LEU A 329 -11.39 2.83 -7.70
CA LEU A 329 -11.05 4.13 -7.13
C LEU A 329 -12.17 4.71 -6.23
N TYR A 330 -13.36 4.12 -6.25
CA TYR A 330 -14.57 4.59 -5.57
C TYR A 330 -15.11 3.55 -4.59
#